data_AF-U4THP7-F1
#
_entry.id   AF-U4THP7-F1
#
_cell.length_a   1.000
_cell.length_b   1.000
_cell.length_c   1.000
_cell.angle_alpha   90.00
_cell.angle_beta   90.00
_cell.angle_gamma   90.00
#
_symmetry.space_group_name_H-M   'P 1'
#
loop_
_entity.id
_entity.type
_entity.pdbx_description
1 polymer ?
#
loop_
_entity_poly.entity_id
_entity_poly.type
_entity_poly.pdbx_seq_one_letter_code
_entity_poly.pdbx_strand_id
1 'polypeptide(L)' 'MNNMTQRIPVRIVSIQGQTIYGIEEDGHITRVYMTPTQAQDPLYLRILRRIQRSQLWLAMNPRHQLVDDGWL' A
#
# COMPACT_ATOMS: atom_id res chain seq x y z
N MET A 1 3.66 -3.36 27.52
CA MET A 1 4.09 -4.26 26.42
C MET A 1 3.94 -3.50 25.13
N ASN A 2 5.04 -3.05 24.53
CA ASN A 2 5.01 -2.32 23.27
C ASN A 2 4.59 -3.29 22.17
N ASN A 3 3.35 -3.17 21.70
CA ASN A 3 2.93 -3.76 20.43
C ASN A 3 3.72 -3.07 19.32
N MET A 4 4.94 -3.53 19.06
CA MET A 4 5.65 -3.20 17.84
C MET A 4 4.83 -3.81 16.71
N THR A 5 3.92 -3.01 16.14
CA THR A 5 3.16 -3.37 14.95
C THR A 5 4.19 -3.81 13.92
N GLN A 6 4.28 -5.12 13.65
CA GLN A 6 5.26 -5.69 12.74
C GLN A 6 5.10 -4.99 11.40
N ARG A 7 6.12 -4.23 10.99
CA ARG A 7 6.10 -3.45 9.75
C ARG A 7 6.63 -4.35 8.66
N ILE A 8 5.82 -4.55 7.63
CA ILE A 8 6.21 -5.33 6.46
C ILE A 8 6.54 -4.32 5.35
N PRO A 9 7.80 -4.26 4.87
CA PRO A 9 8.15 -3.43 3.73
C PRO A 9 7.49 -4.00 2.47
N VAL A 10 6.72 -3.18 1.77
CA VAL A 10 5.99 -3.57 0.56
C VAL A 10 6.27 -2.57 -0.54
N ARG A 11 6.56 -3.06 -1.74
CA ARG A 11 6.67 -2.25 -2.95
C ARG A 11 5.47 -2.46 -3.86
N ILE A 12 4.81 -1.39 -4.27
CA ILE A 12 3.66 -1.48 -5.18
C ILE A 12 4.15 -1.88 -6.58
N VAL A 13 3.59 -2.97 -7.12
CA VAL A 13 3.92 -3.50 -8.45
C VAL A 13 2.81 -3.24 -9.47
N SER A 14 1.54 -3.26 -9.04
CA SER A 14 0.40 -3.06 -9.93
C SER A 14 -0.80 -2.47 -9.19
N ILE A 15 -1.65 -1.76 -9.93
CA ILE A 15 -2.93 -1.23 -9.45
C ILE A 15 -3.97 -1.60 -10.51
N GLN A 16 -4.97 -2.41 -10.16
CA GLN A 16 -6.01 -2.87 -11.07
C GLN A 16 -7.38 -2.69 -10.43
N GLY A 17 -8.23 -1.86 -11.04
CA GLY A 17 -9.53 -1.50 -10.46
C GLY A 17 -9.36 -0.96 -9.04
N GLN A 18 -9.97 -1.66 -8.08
CA GLN A 18 -9.94 -1.30 -6.65
C GLN A 18 -8.83 -2.02 -5.86
N THR A 19 -7.95 -2.75 -6.52
CA THR A 19 -6.93 -3.58 -5.87
C THR A 19 -5.53 -3.07 -6.15
N ILE A 20 -4.75 -2.89 -5.09
CA ILE A 20 -3.33 -2.59 -5.13
C ILE A 20 -2.57 -3.88 -4.85
N TYR A 21 -1.62 -4.21 -5.72
CA TYR A 21 -0.74 -5.36 -5.59
C TYR A 21 0.65 -4.89 -5.17
N GLY A 22 1.16 -5.44 -4.09
CA GLY A 22 2.49 -5.20 -3.56
C GLY A 22 3.32 -6.47 -3.51
N ILE A 23 4.64 -6.31 -3.55
CA ILE A 23 5.59 -7.39 -3.27
C ILE A 23 6.36 -7.07 -1.99
N GLU A 24 6.47 -8.05 -1.11
CA GLU A 24 7.25 -8.01 0.12
C GLU A 24 8.73 -8.33 -0.15
N GLU A 25 9.60 -8.11 0.84
CA GLU A 25 11.05 -8.39 0.69
C GLU A 25 11.35 -9.87 0.42
N ASP A 26 10.53 -10.78 0.93
CA ASP A 26 10.65 -12.23 0.73
C ASP A 26 10.03 -12.73 -0.59
N GLY A 27 9.45 -11.83 -1.39
CA GLY A 27 8.78 -12.14 -2.64
C GLY A 27 7.29 -12.49 -2.50
N HIS A 28 6.72 -12.46 -1.30
CA HIS A 28 5.29 -12.63 -1.09
C HIS A 28 4.49 -11.52 -1.78
N ILE A 29 3.33 -11.86 -2.34
CA ILE A 29 2.43 -10.89 -2.98
C ILE A 29 1.33 -10.51 -2.01
N THR A 30 1.33 -9.25 -1.59
CA THR A 30 0.29 -8.65 -0.77
C THR A 30 -0.75 -7.94 -1.63
N ARG A 31 -2.01 -7.96 -1.17
CA ARG A 31 -3.15 -7.30 -1.82
C ARG A 31 -3.82 -6.35 -0.85
N VAL A 32 -4.06 -5.12 -1.30
CA VAL A 32 -4.78 -4.10 -0.55
C VAL A 32 -5.98 -3.66 -1.35
N TYR A 33 -7.14 -3.65 -0.71
CA TYR A 33 -8.38 -3.19 -1.32
C TYR A 33 -8.62 -1.73 -0.96
N MET A 34 -8.77 -0.90 -1.99
CA MET A 34 -9.19 0.48 -1.84
C MET A 34 -10.66 0.53 -1.40
N THR A 35 -11.01 1.49 -0.56
CA THR A 35 -12.42 1.80 -0.31
C THR A 35 -13.05 2.43 -1.56
N PRO A 36 -14.38 2.40 -1.70
CA PRO A 36 -15.06 3.07 -2.82
C PRO A 36 -14.71 4.57 -2.93
N THR A 37 -14.55 5.24 -1.79
CA THR A 37 -14.13 6.64 -1.73
C THR A 37 -12.72 6.84 -2.27
N GLN A 38 -11.75 6.01 -1.84
CA GLN A 38 -10.37 6.07 -2.33
C GLN A 38 -10.26 5.76 -3.83
N ALA A 39 -11.03 4.80 -4.31
CA ALA A 39 -11.05 4.43 -5.73
C ALA A 39 -11.59 5.54 -6.64
N GLN A 40 -12.38 6.47 -6.09
CA GLN A 40 -12.93 7.63 -6.79
C GLN A 40 -12.11 8.91 -6.57
N ASP A 41 -11.12 8.88 -5.67
CA ASP A 41 -10.28 10.04 -5.36
C ASP A 41 -9.11 10.16 -6.37
N PRO A 42 -9.12 11.19 -7.25
CA PRO A 42 -8.09 11.36 -8.25
C PRO A 42 -6.72 11.76 -7.66
N LEU A 43 -6.68 12.40 -6.49
CA LEU A 43 -5.43 12.74 -5.81
C LEU A 43 -4.80 11.48 -5.24
N TYR A 44 -5.59 10.65 -4.55
CA TYR A 44 -5.14 9.37 -4.01
C TYR A 44 -4.53 8.48 -5.10
N LEU A 45 -5.25 8.30 -6.22
CA LEU A 45 -4.76 7.51 -7.36
C LEU A 45 -3.49 8.11 -8.00
N ARG A 46 -3.38 9.44 -8.06
CA ARG A 46 -2.18 10.10 -8.59
C ARG A 46 -0.96 9.83 -7.70
N ILE A 47 -1.13 9.87 -6.38
CA ILE A 47 -0.03 9.61 -5.44
C ILE A 47 0.38 8.13 -5.51
N LEU A 48 -0.58 7.18 -5.52
CA LEU A 48 -0.30 5.75 -5.68
C LEU A 48 0.51 5.44 -6.95
N ARG A 49 0.12 6.03 -8.08
CA ARG A 49 0.86 5.87 -9.35
C ARG A 49 2.26 6.46 -9.27
N ARG A 50 2.46 7.57 -8.54
CA ARG A 50 3.78 8.18 -8.34
C ARG A 50 4.69 7.23 -7.55
N ILE A 51 4.19 6.66 -6.47
CA ILE A 51 4.95 5.69 -5.66
C ILE A 51 5.31 4.45 -6.46
N GLN A 52 4.33 3.88 -7.18
CA GLN A 52 4.54 2.73 -8.03
C GLN A 52 5.69 2.99 -9.01
N ARG A 53 5.70 4.16 -9.67
CA ARG A 53 6.77 4.58 -10.58
C ARG A 53 8.11 4.81 -9.89
N SER A 54 8.08 5.32 -8.66
CA SER A 54 9.28 5.53 -7.85
C SER A 54 9.85 4.24 -7.25
N GLN A 55 9.14 3.11 -7.35
CA GLN A 55 9.55 1.80 -6.83
C GLN A 55 9.94 1.82 -5.34
N LEU A 56 9.26 2.66 -4.55
CA LEU A 56 9.55 2.83 -3.12
C LEU A 56 9.06 1.64 -2.31
N TRP A 57 9.82 1.32 -1.27
CA TRP A 57 9.39 0.42 -0.19
C TRP A 57 8.56 1.21 0.81
N LEU A 58 7.34 0.76 1.04
CA LEU A 58 6.38 1.34 1.98
C LEU A 58 6.29 0.46 3.22
N ALA A 59 6.32 1.06 4.41
CA ALA A 59 6.02 0.33 5.63
C ALA A 59 4.51 0.09 5.73
N MET A 60 4.09 -1.17 5.76
CA MET A 60 2.70 -1.57 5.96
C MET A 60 2.53 -2.28 7.31
N ASN A 61 1.35 -2.18 7.93
CA ASN A 61 1.02 -3.03 9.07
C ASN A 61 0.66 -4.46 8.59
N PRO A 62 0.58 -5.47 9.49
CA PRO A 62 0.24 -6.84 9.12
C PRO A 62 -1.18 -7.03 8.56
N ARG A 63 -2.02 -5.99 8.65
CA ARG A 63 -3.35 -5.95 8.02
C ARG A 63 -3.29 -5.32 6.62
N HIS A 64 -2.09 -5.09 6.10
CA HIS A 64 -1.84 -4.45 4.82
C HIS A 64 -2.49 -3.07 4.70
N GLN A 65 -2.47 -2.30 5.78
CA GLN A 65 -2.81 -0.89 5.78
C GLN A 65 -1.52 -0.07 5.84
N LEU A 66 -1.51 1.05 5.11
CA LEU A 66 -0.48 2.07 5.27
C LEU A 66 -0.55 2.62 6.70
N VAL A 67 0.60 2.74 7.35
CA VAL A 67 0.67 2.94 8.81
C VAL A 67 0.43 4.41 9.22
N ASP A 68 0.53 5.37 8.31
CA ASP A 68 0.14 6.76 8.54
C ASP A 68 -1.33 6.96 8.13
N ASP A 69 -2.25 6.88 9.09
CA ASP A 69 -3.64 7.42 9.10
C ASP A 69 -4.43 7.50 7.76
N GLY A 70 -4.27 6.51 6.87
CA GLY A 70 -4.90 6.54 5.55
C GLY A 70 -4.35 7.61 4.61
N TRP A 71 -3.23 8.23 4.96
CA TRP A 71 -2.52 9.18 4.13
C TRP A 71 -1.44 8.51 3.32
N LEU A 72 -1.46 8.95 2.07
CA LEU A 72 -0.28 9.14 1.26
C LEU A 72 -0.05 10.63 1.08
#